data_AF-B1BPR2-F1
#
_entry.id   AF-B1BPR2-F1
#
_cell.length_a   1.000
_cell.length_b   1.000
_cell.length_c   1.000
_cell.angle_alpha   90.00
_cell.angle_beta   90.00
_cell.angle_gamma   90.00
#
_symmetry.space_group_name_H-M   'P 1'
#
loop_
_entity.id
_entity.type
_entity.pdbx_description
1 polymer ?
#
loop_
_entity_poly.entity_id
_entity_poly.type
_entity_poly.pdbx_seq_one_letter_code
_entity_poly.pdbx_strand_id
1 'polypeptide(L)'
;MRNLNFGDAFQLARIIKKLKIKDELKEIYSNVTEESNKMEIGMDLMYTIFDKATEKQAEQEIYKFLSRPFEVKPEEVEKMDLFEVVENFSKVANLEEWKSFLKQVSKLK
;
A
#
# COMPACT_ATOMS: atom_id res chain seq x y z
N MET A 1 12.33 -5.82 10.09
CA MET A 1 11.56 -5.26 8.96
C MET A 1 12.51 -4.91 7.83
N ARG A 2 12.12 -5.21 6.59
CA ARG A 2 12.90 -4.91 5.39
C ARG A 2 12.15 -3.93 4.48
N ASN A 3 12.87 -3.21 3.63
CA ASN A 3 12.26 -2.36 2.61
C ASN A 3 11.44 -3.20 1.62
N LEU A 4 10.48 -2.54 0.95
CA LEU A 4 9.76 -3.14 -0.17
C LEU A 4 10.75 -3.52 -1.28
N ASN A 5 10.66 -4.76 -1.76
CA ASN A 5 11.43 -5.22 -2.89
C ASN A 5 10.52 -5.44 -4.10
N PHE A 6 11.14 -5.70 -5.26
CA PHE A 6 10.39 -5.90 -6.50
C PHE A 6 9.39 -7.07 -6.42
N GLY A 7 9.70 -8.10 -5.62
CA GLY A 7 8.80 -9.21 -5.37
C GLY A 7 7.51 -8.81 -4.63
N ASP A 8 7.54 -7.77 -3.80
CA ASP A 8 6.37 -7.26 -3.08
C ASP A 8 5.42 -6.50 -4.02
N ALA A 9 5.96 -5.86 -5.07
CA ALA A 9 5.14 -5.21 -6.10
C ALA A 9 4.19 -6.19 -6.80
N PHE A 10 4.64 -7.43 -7.06
CA PHE A 10 3.76 -8.47 -7.63
C PHE A 10 2.70 -8.94 -6.64
N GLN A 11 3.01 -8.96 -5.33
CA GLN A 11 2.01 -9.31 -4.32
C GLN A 11 0.94 -8.21 -4.20
N LEU A 12 1.35 -6.94 -4.22
CA LEU A 12 0.43 -5.82 -4.28
C LEU A 12 -0.43 -5.85 -5.55
N ALA A 13 0.16 -6.16 -6.71
CA ALA A 13 -0.58 -6.30 -7.96
C ALA A 13 -1.65 -7.41 -7.90
N ARG A 14 -1.37 -8.53 -7.21
CA ARG A 14 -2.37 -9.59 -6.97
C ARG A 14 -3.52 -9.10 -6.09
N ILE A 15 -3.23 -8.32 -5.04
CA ILE A 15 -4.26 -7.69 -4.20
C ILE A 15 -5.15 -6.80 -5.06
N ILE A 16 -4.57 -5.86 -5.81
CA ILE A 16 -5.33 -4.95 -6.67
C ILE A 16 -6.23 -5.72 -7.63
N LYS A 17 -5.71 -6.78 -8.26
CA LYS A 17 -6.48 -7.63 -9.17
C LYS A 17 -7.60 -8.39 -8.46
N LYS A 18 -7.36 -8.94 -7.27
CA LYS A 18 -8.34 -9.70 -6.48
C LYS A 18 -9.47 -8.79 -5.97
N LEU A 19 -9.08 -7.63 -5.45
CA LEU A 19 -10.00 -6.59 -4.98
C LEU A 19 -10.72 -5.90 -6.15
N LYS A 20 -10.21 -6.03 -7.39
CA LYS A 20 -10.70 -5.35 -8.59
C LYS A 20 -10.70 -3.82 -8.48
N ILE A 21 -9.83 -3.25 -7.65
CA ILE A 21 -9.80 -1.83 -7.30
C ILE A 21 -8.99 -0.96 -8.27
N LYS A 22 -8.71 -1.46 -9.48
CA LYS A 22 -7.81 -0.76 -10.40
C LYS A 22 -8.41 0.56 -10.86
N ASP A 23 -9.70 0.57 -11.13
CA ASP A 23 -10.39 1.74 -11.68
C ASP A 23 -10.61 2.79 -10.59
N GLU A 24 -10.95 2.35 -9.37
CA GLU A 24 -11.06 3.18 -8.17
C GLU A 24 -9.72 3.83 -7.81
N LEU A 25 -8.62 3.07 -7.83
CA LEU A 25 -7.29 3.64 -7.64
C LEU A 25 -6.97 4.68 -8.71
N LYS A 26 -7.30 4.40 -9.98
CA LYS A 26 -7.08 5.35 -11.08
C LYS A 26 -7.88 6.64 -10.88
N GLU A 27 -9.12 6.55 -10.42
CA GLU A 27 -9.96 7.71 -10.11
C GLU A 27 -9.35 8.56 -9.00
N ILE A 28 -8.92 7.93 -7.89
CA ILE A 28 -8.22 8.61 -6.79
C ILE A 28 -7.00 9.37 -7.33
N TYR A 29 -6.13 8.69 -8.10
CA TYR A 29 -4.92 9.33 -8.63
C TYR A 29 -5.16 10.39 -9.71
N SER A 30 -6.22 10.27 -10.52
CA SER A 30 -6.53 11.25 -11.57
C SER A 30 -6.98 12.59 -11.00
N ASN A 31 -7.49 12.58 -9.77
CA ASN A 31 -7.96 13.78 -9.06
C ASN A 31 -6.85 14.44 -8.22
N VAL A 32 -5.64 13.87 -8.17
CA VAL A 32 -4.51 14.43 -7.42
C VAL A 32 -3.86 15.58 -8.21
N THR A 33 -3.88 16.76 -7.61
CA THR A 33 -3.16 17.97 -8.06
C THR A 33 -2.06 18.33 -7.05
N GLU A 34 -1.21 19.30 -7.38
CA GLU A 34 -0.17 19.78 -6.46
C GLU A 34 -0.74 20.43 -5.18
N GLU A 35 -1.98 20.94 -5.24
CA GLU A 35 -2.70 21.54 -4.12
C GLU A 35 -3.51 20.53 -3.30
N SER A 36 -3.62 19.27 -3.76
CA SER A 36 -4.45 18.27 -3.10
C SER A 36 -3.91 17.91 -1.71
N ASN A 37 -4.85 17.73 -0.78
CA ASN A 37 -4.54 17.30 0.57
C ASN A 37 -4.10 15.82 0.58
N LYS A 38 -2.80 15.59 0.80
CA LYS A 38 -2.20 14.25 0.85
C LYS A 38 -2.84 13.35 1.90
N MET A 39 -3.37 13.92 2.98
CA MET A 39 -4.05 13.16 4.03
C MET A 39 -5.39 12.62 3.56
N GLU A 40 -6.18 13.45 2.85
CA GLU A 40 -7.46 13.02 2.28
C GLU A 40 -7.26 11.94 1.23
N ILE A 41 -6.30 12.12 0.31
CA ILE A 41 -5.94 11.09 -0.68
C ILE A 41 -5.56 9.78 0.01
N GLY A 42 -4.77 9.85 1.08
CA GLY A 42 -4.39 8.67 1.87
C GLY A 42 -5.59 7.98 2.52
N MET A 43 -6.53 8.75 3.06
CA MET A 43 -7.76 8.22 3.67
C MET A 43 -8.65 7.54 2.62
N ASP A 44 -8.88 8.17 1.47
CA ASP A 44 -9.71 7.61 0.38
C ASP A 44 -9.14 6.28 -0.12
N LEU A 45 -7.82 6.20 -0.22
CA LEU A 45 -7.11 5.00 -0.66
C LEU A 45 -7.23 3.87 0.37
N MET A 46 -7.09 4.19 1.67
CA MET A 46 -7.30 3.22 2.75
C MET A 46 -8.76 2.75 2.84
N TYR A 47 -9.72 3.66 2.75
CA TYR A 47 -11.15 3.33 2.75
C TYR A 47 -11.49 2.41 1.57
N THR A 48 -11.02 2.73 0.36
CA THR A 48 -11.25 1.89 -0.83
C THR A 48 -10.69 0.48 -0.64
N ILE A 49 -9.49 0.36 -0.10
CA ILE A 49 -8.86 -0.94 0.16
C ILE A 49 -9.66 -1.73 1.20
N PHE A 50 -10.05 -1.10 2.31
CA PHE A 50 -10.80 -1.78 3.39
C PHE A 50 -12.22 -2.15 2.99
N ASP A 51 -12.96 -1.25 2.35
CA ASP A 51 -14.29 -1.52 1.80
C ASP A 51 -14.26 -2.76 0.91
N LYS A 52 -13.37 -2.77 -0.08
CA LYS A 52 -13.28 -3.85 -1.06
C LYS A 52 -12.69 -5.13 -0.49
N ALA A 53 -11.82 -5.03 0.51
CA ALA A 53 -11.27 -6.20 1.20
C ALA A 53 -12.35 -6.93 2.01
N THR A 54 -13.20 -6.18 2.71
CA THR A 54 -14.28 -6.75 3.53
C THR A 54 -15.40 -7.36 2.68
N GLU A 55 -15.76 -6.75 1.55
CA GLU A 55 -16.73 -7.32 0.59
C GLU A 55 -16.29 -8.69 0.01
N LYS A 56 -14.98 -8.92 -0.09
CA LYS A 56 -14.39 -10.08 -0.80
C LYS A 56 -13.64 -11.06 0.09
N GLN A 57 -13.69 -10.88 1.41
CA GLN A 57 -12.92 -11.65 2.39
C GLN A 57 -11.43 -11.76 1.98
N ALA A 58 -10.88 -10.64 1.54
CA ALA A 58 -9.54 -10.55 0.97
C ALA A 58 -8.52 -9.95 1.96
N GLU A 59 -8.90 -9.78 3.22
CA GLU A 59 -8.06 -9.32 4.32
C GLU A 59 -6.80 -10.18 4.43
N GLN A 60 -6.95 -11.49 4.24
CA GLN A 60 -5.84 -12.44 4.24
C GLN A 60 -4.77 -12.14 3.19
N GLU A 61 -5.12 -11.54 2.05
CA GLU A 61 -4.10 -11.12 1.07
C GLU A 61 -3.37 -9.86 1.51
N ILE A 62 -4.07 -8.94 2.19
CA ILE A 62 -3.47 -7.74 2.79
C ILE A 62 -2.48 -8.16 3.88
N TYR A 63 -2.88 -9.07 4.77
CA TYR A 63 -2.02 -9.61 5.82
C TYR A 63 -0.77 -10.28 5.24
N LYS A 64 -0.93 -11.14 4.23
CA LYS A 64 0.20 -11.75 3.50
C LYS A 64 1.13 -10.72 2.86
N PHE A 65 0.59 -9.61 2.37
CA PHE A 65 1.42 -8.56 1.81
C PHE A 65 2.21 -7.84 2.88
N LEU A 66 1.57 -7.39 3.96
CA LEU A 66 2.22 -6.64 5.04
C LEU A 66 3.18 -7.51 5.86
N SER A 67 2.89 -8.80 6.03
CA SER A 67 3.73 -9.72 6.81
C SER A 67 5.11 -9.91 6.18
N ARG A 68 5.23 -9.75 4.85
CA ARG A 68 6.48 -9.90 4.10
C ARG A 68 7.53 -8.84 4.41
N PRO A 69 7.26 -7.53 4.30
CA PRO A 69 8.19 -6.49 4.70
C PRO A 69 8.24 -6.30 6.23
N PHE A 70 7.17 -6.65 6.96
CA PHE A 70 7.18 -6.60 8.43
C PHE A 70 8.01 -7.73 9.03
N GLU A 71 8.24 -8.81 8.26
CA GLU A 71 8.97 -10.01 8.67
C GLU A 71 8.30 -10.76 9.83
N VAL A 72 6.97 -10.83 9.78
CA VAL A 72 6.10 -11.54 10.72
C VAL A 72 5.17 -12.50 9.97
N LYS A 73 4.39 -13.30 10.68
CA LYS A 73 3.34 -14.12 10.05
C LYS A 73 2.08 -13.30 9.75
N PRO A 74 1.27 -13.68 8.74
CA PRO A 74 0.01 -12.99 8.44
C PRO A 74 -0.94 -12.89 9.64
N GLU A 75 -1.02 -13.91 10.48
CA GLU A 75 -1.88 -13.94 11.66
C GLU A 75 -1.42 -12.98 12.76
N GLU A 76 -0.15 -12.58 12.73
CA GLU A 76 0.39 -11.55 13.62
C GLU A 76 0.01 -10.15 13.12
N VAL A 77 -0.05 -9.94 11.80
CA VAL A 77 -0.56 -8.68 11.20
C VAL A 77 -2.04 -8.48 11.52
N GLU A 78 -2.84 -9.54 11.45
CA GLU A 78 -4.28 -9.48 11.75
C GLU A 78 -4.58 -8.98 13.17
N LYS A 79 -3.69 -9.28 14.12
CA LYS A 79 -3.82 -8.93 15.54
C LYS A 79 -3.04 -7.67 15.93
N MET A 80 -2.35 -7.06 14.96
CA MET A 80 -1.50 -5.89 15.18
C MET A 80 -2.36 -4.66 15.42
N ASP A 81 -1.91 -3.77 16.31
CA ASP A 81 -2.57 -2.50 16.53
C ASP A 81 -2.52 -1.62 15.26
N LEU A 82 -3.58 -0.86 15.00
CA LEU A 82 -3.67 -0.03 13.80
C LEU A 82 -2.54 1.02 13.73
N PHE A 83 -2.16 1.63 14.86
CA PHE A 83 -1.04 2.58 14.88
C PHE A 83 0.28 1.88 14.61
N GLU A 84 0.46 0.66 15.13
CA GLU A 84 1.65 -0.16 14.85
C GLU A 84 1.73 -0.53 13.36
N VAL A 85 0.62 -0.89 12.71
CA VAL A 85 0.59 -1.13 11.26
C VAL A 85 1.01 0.12 10.48
N VAL A 86 0.49 1.29 10.84
CA VAL A 86 0.82 2.57 10.17
C VAL A 86 2.29 2.94 10.37
N GLU A 87 2.81 2.79 11.60
CA GLU A 87 4.20 3.06 11.92
C GLU A 87 5.13 2.10 11.15
N ASN A 88 4.80 0.81 11.15
CA ASN A 88 5.60 -0.20 10.47
C ASN A 88 5.58 -0.01 8.94
N PHE A 89 4.40 0.32 8.38
CA PHE A 89 4.30 0.65 6.96
C PHE A 89 5.14 1.88 6.60
N SER A 90 5.12 2.92 7.44
CA SER A 90 5.91 4.14 7.24
C SER A 90 7.41 3.89 7.26
N LYS A 91 7.88 2.99 8.14
CA LYS A 91 9.30 2.56 8.18
C LYS A 91 9.68 1.75 6.92
N VAL A 92 8.82 0.83 6.48
CA VAL A 92 9.04 -0.02 5.28
C VAL A 92 9.06 0.79 3.99
N ALA A 93 8.17 1.77 3.89
CA ALA A 93 8.00 2.58 2.69
C ALA A 93 9.08 3.68 2.55
N ASN A 94 10.20 3.59 3.29
CA ASN A 94 11.32 4.55 3.35
C ASN A 94 11.18 5.71 2.36
N LEU A 95 10.51 6.78 2.82
CA LEU A 95 10.08 7.90 1.99
C LEU A 95 11.25 8.52 1.19
N GLU A 96 12.45 8.53 1.75
CA GLU A 96 13.64 9.08 1.10
C GLU A 96 14.16 8.18 -0.03
N GLU A 97 14.10 6.86 0.14
CA GLU A 97 14.43 5.91 -0.94
C GLU A 97 13.43 5.99 -2.09
N TRP A 98 12.13 6.12 -1.80
CA TRP A 98 11.10 6.32 -2.83
C TRP A 98 11.28 7.63 -3.59
N LYS A 99 11.56 8.74 -2.88
CA LYS A 99 11.93 10.01 -3.52
C LYS A 99 13.15 9.87 -4.43
N SER A 100 14.19 9.17 -3.94
CA SER A 100 15.40 8.90 -4.72
C SER A 100 15.14 8.06 -5.96
N PHE A 101 14.34 6.99 -5.83
CA PHE A 101 13.94 6.12 -6.93
C PHE A 101 13.15 6.88 -8.01
N LEU A 102 12.11 7.64 -7.62
CA LEU A 102 11.31 8.43 -8.57
C LEU A 102 12.18 9.48 -9.31
N LYS A 103 13.16 10.07 -8.61
CA LYS A 103 14.13 11.00 -9.22
C LYS A 103 15.09 10.31 -10.20
N GLN A 104 15.38 9.03 -10.04
CA GLN A 104 16.20 8.26 -10.98
C GLN A 104 15.37 7.86 -12.20
N VAL A 105 14.14 7.38 -11.99
CA VAL A 105 13.21 7.00 -13.07
C VAL A 105 12.85 8.19 -13.95
N SER A 106 12.68 9.39 -13.38
CA SER A 106 12.37 10.60 -14.17
C SER A 106 13.50 11.04 -15.10
N LYS A 107 14.73 10.55 -14.89
CA LYS A 107 15.89 10.79 -15.77
C LYS A 107 15.99 9.81 -16.93
N LEU A 108 15.21 8.73 -16.93
CA LEU A 108 15.16 7.74 -18.02
C LEU A 108 14.26 8.21 -19.18
N LYS A 109 14.18 9.53 -19.41
CA LYS A 109 13.52 10.12 -20.57
C LYS A 109 14.38 9.98 -21.82
#